data_AF-A0A8C6BWN1-F1
#
_entry.id   AF-A0A8C6BWN1-F1
#
_cell.length_a   1.000
_cell.length_b   1.000
_cell.length_c   1.000
_cell.angle_alpha   90.00
_cell.angle_beta   90.00
_cell.angle_gamma   90.00
#
_symmetry.space_group_name_H-M   'P 1'
#
loop_
_entity.id
_entity.type
_entity.pdbx_description
1 polymer ?
#
loop_
_entity_poly.entity_id
_entity_poly.type
_entity_poly.pdbx_seq_one_letter_code
_entity_poly.pdbx_strand_id
1 'polypeptide(L)'
;MQNQCCGRALYQDARKPSQDEWGKTQDAVEAAVLREKNLNQALSDLRALGSARADSHLYDFRESRFLEEQVKLIKKMGDHLTNHRRLADPQGGLGDYLFERLTLEHEQKSLKSSGL
;
A
#
# COMPACT_ATOMS: atom_id res chain seq x y z
N MET A 1 -16.53 -6.69 9.08
CA MET A 1 -16.40 -6.39 10.52
C MET A 1 -17.47 -5.47 11.07
N GLN A 2 -17.60 -4.22 10.64
CA GLN A 2 -18.50 -3.28 11.33
C GLN A 2 -19.93 -3.81 11.50
N ASN A 3 -20.55 -4.31 10.42
CA ASN A 3 -21.88 -4.92 10.48
C ASN A 3 -21.91 -6.29 11.21
N GLN A 4 -20.78 -7.01 11.26
CA GLN A 4 -20.66 -8.29 11.98
C GLN A 4 -20.58 -8.09 13.49
N CYS A 5 -20.09 -6.93 13.95
CA CYS A 5 -20.07 -6.52 15.36
C CYS A 5 -21.29 -5.67 15.75
N CYS A 6 -22.39 -5.72 14.98
CA CYS A 6 -23.58 -4.88 15.16
C CYS A 6 -23.33 -3.36 15.10
N GLY A 7 -22.18 -2.92 14.59
CA GLY A 7 -21.88 -1.52 14.33
C GLY A 7 -22.61 -0.98 13.10
N ARG A 8 -22.79 0.35 13.03
CA ARG A 8 -23.32 1.04 11.84
C ARG A 8 -22.20 1.70 11.05
N ALA A 9 -22.18 1.47 9.74
CA ALA A 9 -21.32 2.21 8.82
C ALA A 9 -21.85 3.63 8.68
N LEU A 10 -20.98 4.62 8.92
CA LEU A 10 -21.25 6.03 8.66
C LEU A 10 -20.26 6.50 7.61
N TYR A 11 -20.77 6.88 6.44
CA TYR A 11 -19.96 7.35 5.32
C TYR A 11 -19.62 8.83 5.50
N GLN A 12 -18.39 9.19 5.14
CA GLN A 12 -17.90 10.56 5.09
C GLN A 12 -17.46 10.88 3.66
N ASP A 13 -17.36 12.17 3.34
CA ASP A 13 -16.88 12.60 2.03
C ASP A 13 -15.45 12.11 1.78
N ALA A 14 -15.25 11.48 0.63
CA ALA A 14 -13.93 11.06 0.18
C ALA A 14 -13.11 12.29 -0.22
N ARG A 15 -12.02 12.56 0.51
CA ARG A 15 -11.12 13.66 0.17
C ARG A 15 -10.41 13.37 -1.14
N LYS A 16 -10.27 14.42 -1.96
CA LYS A 16 -9.42 14.40 -3.16
C LYS A 16 -7.97 14.03 -2.78
N PRO A 17 -7.22 13.33 -3.64
CA PRO A 17 -5.78 13.15 -3.44
C PRO A 17 -5.05 14.48 -3.22
N SER A 18 -3.89 14.42 -2.56
CA SER A 18 -3.09 15.61 -2.25
C SER A 18 -2.53 16.32 -3.49
N GLN A 19 -2.45 15.62 -4.62
CA GLN A 19 -1.83 16.09 -5.86
C GLN A 19 -2.63 15.54 -7.05
N ASP A 20 -2.71 16.33 -8.11
CA ASP A 20 -3.35 15.93 -9.38
C ASP A 20 -2.37 15.25 -10.35
N GLU A 21 -1.10 15.62 -10.28
CA GLU A 21 0.00 15.04 -11.03
C GLU A 21 1.01 14.42 -10.06
N TRP A 22 1.52 13.24 -10.39
CA TRP A 22 2.40 12.46 -9.51
C TRP A 22 3.88 12.50 -9.91
N GLY A 23 4.25 13.32 -10.90
CA GLY A 23 5.63 13.44 -11.37
C GLY A 23 6.12 12.19 -12.10
N LYS A 24 7.39 11.82 -11.85
CA LYS A 24 8.01 10.63 -12.46
C LYS A 24 7.63 9.37 -11.68
N THR A 25 7.98 8.20 -12.23
CA THR A 25 7.72 6.90 -11.58
C THR A 25 8.24 6.85 -10.14
N GLN A 26 9.42 7.41 -9.87
CA GLN A 26 9.97 7.47 -8.51
C GLN A 26 9.08 8.27 -7.55
N ASP A 27 8.65 9.47 -7.96
CA ASP A 27 7.81 10.36 -7.15
C ASP A 27 6.48 9.69 -6.80
N ALA A 28 5.86 9.03 -7.79
CA ALA A 28 4.63 8.27 -7.59
C ALA A 28 4.80 7.09 -6.62
N VAL A 29 5.89 6.31 -6.74
CA VAL A 29 6.15 5.17 -5.84
C VAL A 29 6.47 5.66 -4.43
N GLU A 30 7.25 6.74 -4.26
CA GLU A 30 7.54 7.31 -2.94
C GLU A 30 6.26 7.84 -2.25
N ALA A 31 5.38 8.50 -3.00
CA ALA A 31 4.08 8.94 -2.50
C ALA A 31 3.18 7.76 -2.10
N ALA A 32 3.16 6.68 -2.90
CA ALA A 32 2.42 5.48 -2.58
C ALA A 32 2.97 4.78 -1.33
N VAL A 33 4.29 4.70 -1.16
CA VAL A 33 4.92 4.15 0.06
C VAL A 33 4.55 4.96 1.29
N LEU A 34 4.56 6.29 1.20
CA LEU A 34 4.15 7.15 2.30
C LEU A 34 2.68 6.88 2.68
N ARG A 35 1.81 6.74 1.67
CA ARG A 35 0.40 6.41 1.88
C ARG A 35 0.21 5.07 2.58
N GLU A 36 0.92 4.02 2.16
CA GLU A 36 0.83 2.70 2.80
C GLU A 36 1.40 2.71 4.23
N LYS A 37 2.48 3.45 4.49
CA LYS A 37 2.99 3.66 5.86
C LYS A 37 1.95 4.34 6.75
N ASN A 38 1.27 5.37 6.26
CA ASN A 38 0.21 6.06 7.00
C ASN A 38 -0.98 5.13 7.29
N LEU A 39 -1.37 4.31 6.31
CA LEU A 39 -2.42 3.30 6.51
C LEU A 39 -1.99 2.26 7.56
N ASN A 40 -0.75 1.77 7.49
CA ASN A 40 -0.22 0.80 8.44
C ASN A 40 -0.13 1.38 9.87
N GLN A 41 0.17 2.68 10.00
CA GLN A 41 0.10 3.37 11.29
C GLN A 41 -1.34 3.42 11.81
N ALA A 42 -2.30 3.84 10.98
CA ALA A 42 -3.71 3.89 11.36
C ALA A 42 -4.26 2.51 11.79
N LEU A 43 -3.85 1.43 11.12
CA LEU A 43 -4.17 0.06 11.52
C LEU A 43 -3.53 -0.31 12.87
N SER A 44 -2.29 0.12 13.10
CA SER A 44 -1.60 -0.11 14.38
C SER A 44 -2.28 0.63 15.53
N ASP A 45 -2.73 1.86 15.30
CA ASP A 45 -3.49 2.67 16.26
C ASP A 45 -4.85 2.02 16.56
N LEU A 46 -5.54 1.49 15.53
CA LEU A 46 -6.78 0.73 15.70
C LEU A 46 -6.57 -0.50 16.58
N ARG A 47 -5.46 -1.22 16.42
CA ARG A 47 -5.12 -2.36 17.28
C ARG A 47 -4.86 -1.92 18.72
N ALA A 48 -4.11 -0.84 18.91
CA ALA A 48 -3.83 -0.30 20.24
C ALA A 48 -5.14 0.09 20.96
N LEU A 49 -6.09 0.68 20.22
CA LEU A 49 -7.42 1.00 20.73
C LEU A 49 -8.21 -0.26 21.12
N GLY A 50 -8.18 -1.32 20.30
CA GLY A 50 -8.80 -2.61 20.63
C GLY A 50 -8.22 -3.21 21.91
N SER A 51 -6.89 -3.21 22.05
CA SER A 51 -6.21 -3.68 23.25
C SER A 51 -6.59 -2.87 24.50
N ALA A 52 -6.60 -1.53 24.41
CA ALA A 52 -6.99 -0.65 25.53
C ALA A 52 -8.45 -0.85 25.97
N ARG A 53 -9.32 -1.28 25.04
CA ARG A 53 -10.74 -1.55 25.31
C ARG A 53 -11.04 -3.01 25.62
N ALA A 54 -10.02 -3.88 25.68
CA ALA A 54 -10.16 -5.32 25.80
C ALA A 54 -11.08 -5.95 24.72
N ASP A 55 -11.08 -5.37 23.51
CA ASP A 55 -11.83 -5.86 22.36
C ASP A 55 -10.96 -6.79 21.52
N SER A 56 -11.07 -8.09 21.78
CA SER A 56 -10.32 -9.13 21.08
C SER A 56 -10.66 -9.21 19.58
N HIS A 57 -11.88 -8.82 19.20
CA HIS A 57 -12.35 -8.93 17.83
C HIS A 57 -11.70 -7.85 16.94
N LEU A 58 -11.48 -6.64 17.46
CA LEU A 58 -10.70 -5.61 16.78
C LEU A 58 -9.22 -5.97 16.65
N TYR A 59 -8.66 -6.64 17.66
CA TYR A 59 -7.28 -7.13 17.64
C TYR A 59 -7.08 -8.20 16.55
N ASP A 60 -7.93 -9.23 16.53
CA ASP A 60 -7.83 -10.34 15.58
C ASP A 60 -8.08 -9.92 14.13
N PHE A 61 -8.89 -8.88 13.90
CA PHE A 61 -9.19 -8.38 12.57
C PHE A 61 -7.94 -7.92 11.81
N ARG A 62 -7.08 -7.13 12.45
CA ARG A 62 -5.87 -6.61 11.82
C ARG A 62 -4.92 -7.74 11.48
N GLU A 63 -4.75 -8.65 12.42
CA GLU A 63 -3.75 -9.71 12.37
C GLU A 63 -4.14 -10.77 11.32
N SER A 64 -5.43 -11.09 11.18
CA SER A 64 -5.92 -12.09 10.23
C SER A 64 -6.12 -11.58 8.79
N ARG A 65 -6.25 -10.26 8.58
CA ARG A 65 -6.65 -9.72 7.26
C ARG A 65 -5.66 -8.75 6.64
N PHE A 66 -4.90 -8.01 7.45
CA PHE A 66 -4.11 -6.88 6.93
C PHE A 66 -2.63 -6.95 7.27
N LEU A 67 -2.24 -7.54 8.39
CA LEU A 67 -0.85 -7.49 8.85
C LEU A 67 0.12 -8.07 7.81
N GLU A 68 -0.13 -9.29 7.36
CA GLU A 68 0.74 -9.97 6.39
C GLU A 68 0.76 -9.24 5.04
N GLU A 69 -0.41 -8.86 4.54
CA GLU A 69 -0.54 -8.17 3.26
C GLU A 69 0.13 -6.78 3.25
N GLN A 70 0.02 -6.03 4.36
CA GLN A 70 0.71 -4.75 4.52
C GLN A 70 2.22 -4.90 4.57
N VAL A 71 2.74 -5.90 5.29
CA VAL A 71 4.18 -6.18 5.33
C VAL A 71 4.71 -6.57 3.95
N LYS A 72 4.00 -7.46 3.23
CA LYS A 72 4.35 -7.85 1.86
C LYS A 72 4.35 -6.64 0.92
N LEU A 73 3.32 -5.79 1.00
CA LEU A 73 3.18 -4.61 0.14
C LEU A 73 4.30 -3.60 0.38
N ILE A 74 4.55 -3.22 1.64
CA ILE A 74 5.61 -2.26 1.98
C ILE A 74 6.98 -2.79 1.54
N LYS A 75 7.26 -4.08 1.75
CA LYS A 75 8.50 -4.70 1.28
C LYS A 75 8.62 -4.60 -0.24
N LYS A 76 7.58 -5.02 -0.96
CA LYS A 76 7.53 -4.99 -2.41
C LYS A 76 7.79 -3.58 -2.98
N MET A 77 7.18 -2.56 -2.38
CA MET A 77 7.41 -1.17 -2.79
C MET A 77 8.83 -0.68 -2.45
N GLY A 78 9.42 -1.14 -1.34
CA GLY A 78 10.82 -0.88 -1.00
C GLY A 78 11.80 -1.53 -1.99
N ASP A 79 11.51 -2.75 -2.43
CA ASP A 79 12.25 -3.46 -3.48
C ASP A 79 12.16 -2.70 -4.81
N HIS A 80 10.96 -2.20 -5.16
CA HIS A 80 10.72 -1.37 -6.34
C HIS A 80 11.52 -0.07 -6.33
N LEU A 81 11.53 0.66 -5.21
CA LEU A 81 12.36 1.87 -5.06
C LEU A 81 13.84 1.56 -5.21
N THR A 82 14.30 0.45 -4.62
CA THR A 82 15.70 0.04 -4.71
C THR A 82 16.09 -0.32 -6.14
N ASN A 83 15.22 -1.05 -6.85
CA ASN A 83 15.46 -1.43 -8.24
C ASN A 83 15.45 -0.22 -9.18
N HIS A 84 14.47 0.68 -9.01
CA HIS A 84 14.38 1.92 -9.77
C HIS A 84 15.64 2.78 -9.61
N ARG A 85 16.12 2.99 -8.38
CA ARG A 85 17.37 3.72 -8.10
C ARG A 85 18.62 3.09 -8.73
N ARG A 86 18.64 1.76 -8.91
CA ARG A 86 19.74 1.07 -9.61
C ARG A 86 19.70 1.26 -11.11
N LEU A 87 18.50 1.40 -11.68
CA LEU A 87 18.27 1.62 -13.10
C LEU A 87 18.32 3.12 -13.46
N ALA A 88 18.42 4.01 -12.48
CA ALA A 88 18.50 5.44 -12.68
C ALA A 88 19.76 5.80 -13.51
N ASP A 89 19.52 6.26 -14.73
CA ASP A 89 20.54 6.80 -15.64
C ASP A 89 20.55 8.34 -15.55
N PRO A 90 21.71 9.02 -15.59
CA PRO A 90 21.80 10.48 -15.71
C PRO A 90 20.94 11.12 -16.80
N GLN A 91 20.57 10.43 -17.89
CA GLN A 91 19.64 10.94 -18.91
C GLN A 91 18.14 10.66 -18.63
N GLY A 92 17.80 9.98 -17.54
CA GLY A 92 16.48 10.01 -16.91
C GLY A 92 15.30 9.36 -17.64
N GLY A 93 15.49 8.69 -18.77
CA GLY A 93 14.40 8.07 -19.55
C GLY A 93 14.46 6.55 -19.69
N LEU A 94 15.66 5.98 -19.90
CA LEU A 94 15.82 4.54 -20.11
C LEU A 94 15.52 3.72 -18.84
N GLY A 95 15.92 4.24 -17.68
CA GLY A 95 15.68 3.60 -16.38
C GLY A 95 14.20 3.41 -16.06
N ASP A 96 13.39 4.46 -16.29
CA ASP A 96 11.93 4.41 -16.12
C ASP A 96 11.29 3.37 -17.04
N TYR A 97 11.67 3.38 -18.33
CA TYR A 97 11.17 2.43 -19.32
C TYR A 97 11.53 0.97 -18.96
N LEU A 98 12.79 0.71 -18.59
CA LEU A 98 13.22 -0.65 -18.21
C LEU A 98 12.52 -1.13 -16.94
N PHE A 99 12.33 -0.24 -15.95
CA PHE A 99 11.61 -0.57 -14.74
C PHE A 99 10.16 -0.97 -15.02
N GLU A 100 9.45 -0.19 -15.85
CA GLU A 100 8.07 -0.49 -16.25
C GLU A 100 7.96 -1.86 -16.96
N ARG A 101 8.83 -2.10 -17.94
CA ARG A 101 8.81 -3.30 -18.80
C ARG A 101 9.22 -4.57 -18.06
N LEU A 102 10.26 -4.50 -17.23
CA LEU A 102 10.86 -5.69 -16.62
C LEU A 102 10.30 -6.00 -15.23
N THR A 103 9.78 -4.99 -14.52
CA THR A 103 9.26 -5.16 -13.15
C THR A 103 7.73 -5.14 -13.16
N LEU A 104 7.13 -4.02 -13.57
CA LEU A 104 5.68 -3.81 -13.40
C LEU A 104 4.82 -4.68 -14.34
N GLU A 105 5.21 -4.82 -15.61
CA GLU A 105 4.45 -5.66 -16.56
C GLU A 105 4.43 -7.14 -16.16
N HIS A 106 5.53 -7.67 -15.59
CA HIS A 106 5.60 -9.06 -15.14
C HIS A 106 4.64 -9.28 -13.96
N GLU A 107 4.60 -8.35 -13.02
CA GLU A 107 3.68 -8.40 -11.89
C GLU A 107 2.22 -8.30 -12.31
N GLN A 108 1.89 -7.42 -13.27
CA GLN A 108 0.55 -7.36 -13.84
C GLN A 108 0.13 -8.66 -14.53
N LYS A 109 1.04 -9.29 -15.28
CA LYS A 109 0.77 -10.59 -15.93
C LYS A 109 0.53 -11.68 -14.88
N SER A 110 1.33 -11.71 -13.82
CA SER A 110 1.18 -12.65 -12.71
C SER A 110 -0.17 -12.46 -11.98
N LEU A 111 -0.57 -11.21 -11.71
CA LEU A 111 -1.87 -10.90 -11.10
C LEU A 111 -3.03 -11.35 -12.00
N LYS A 112 -2.99 -11.02 -13.30
CA LYS A 112 -4.00 -11.45 -14.28
C LYS A 112 -4.10 -12.97 -14.40
N SER A 113 -2.98 -13.69 -14.34
CA SER A 113 -2.99 -15.17 -14.34
C SER A 113 -3.52 -15.78 -13.04
N SER A 114 -3.52 -15.01 -11.94
CA SER A 114 -3.99 -15.47 -10.62
C SER A 114 -5.50 -15.28 -10.42
N GLY A 115 -6.22 -14.72 -11.41
CA GLY A 115 -7.67 -14.51 -11.35
C GLY A 115 -8.11 -13.34 -10.47
N LEU A 116 -7.19 -12.43 -10.13
CA LEU A 116 -7.46 -11.14 -9.47
C LEU A 116 -7.57 -10.02 -10.51
#